data_AF-A0A739FJ76-F1
#
_entry.id   AF-A0A739FJ76-F1
#
_cell.length_a   1.000
_cell.length_b   1.000
_cell.length_c   1.000
_cell.angle_alpha   90.00
_cell.angle_beta   90.00
_cell.angle_gamma   90.00
#
_symmetry.space_group_name_H-M   'P 1'
#
loop_
_entity.id
_entity.type
_entity.pdbx_description
1 polymer ?
#
loop_
_entity_poly.entity_id
_entity_poly.type
_entity_poly.pdbx_seq_one_letter_code
_entity_poly.pdbx_strand_id
1 'polypeptide(L)'
;IQAGVKALYTSASSFTGLTNTVAVQAKIFPDNMLSGTGNAAKPINAFKGNVTLAAAATGPSSAAGSSFTITYDNVPAAECVKITTAAAGNFYTAKVGSKVVKAADGTLDVAATAAACNNATSNTLVFTSI
;
A
#
# COMPACT_ATOMS: atom_id res chain seq x y z
N ILE A 1 7.85 4.62 -1.83
CA ILE A 1 7.20 3.51 -2.57
C ILE A 1 6.29 4.02 -3.67
N GLN A 2 5.15 4.67 -3.37
CA GLN A 2 4.19 5.14 -4.39
C GLN A 2 4.85 5.91 -5.55
N ALA A 3 5.59 6.98 -5.25
CA ALA A 3 6.26 7.79 -6.27
C ALA A 3 7.25 6.98 -7.11
N GLY A 4 7.96 6.03 -6.50
CA GLY A 4 8.89 5.14 -7.19
C GLY A 4 8.20 4.17 -8.14
N VAL A 5 7.07 3.57 -7.73
CA VAL A 5 6.25 2.74 -8.63
C VAL A 5 5.74 3.57 -9.81
N LYS A 6 5.21 4.78 -9.54
CA LYS A 6 4.76 5.68 -10.60
C LYS A 6 5.89 6.02 -11.57
N ALA A 7 7.08 6.36 -11.07
CA ALA A 7 8.26 6.65 -11.87
C ALA A 7 8.66 5.45 -12.77
N LEU A 8 8.68 4.24 -12.21
CA LEU A 8 9.03 3.01 -12.92
C LEU A 8 8.07 2.69 -14.08
N TYR A 9 6.78 2.99 -13.90
CA TYR A 9 5.73 2.72 -14.89
C TYR A 9 5.34 3.96 -15.71
N THR A 10 6.11 5.06 -15.65
CA THR A 10 5.81 6.32 -16.38
C THR A 10 5.58 6.14 -17.88
N SER A 11 6.34 5.23 -18.50
CA SER A 11 6.25 4.94 -19.94
C SER A 11 5.37 3.74 -20.25
N ALA A 12 4.75 3.13 -19.23
CA ALA A 12 3.83 2.02 -19.36
C ALA A 12 2.38 2.52 -19.26
N SER A 13 1.49 1.95 -20.06
CA SER A 13 0.05 2.26 -20.00
C SER A 13 -0.69 1.53 -18.87
N SER A 14 0.00 0.65 -18.13
CA SER A 14 -0.58 -0.21 -17.10
C SER A 14 0.46 -0.64 -16.07
N PHE A 15 0.06 -0.83 -14.81
CA PHE A 15 0.86 -1.43 -13.75
C PHE A 15 0.96 -2.96 -13.82
N THR A 16 0.43 -3.59 -14.89
CA THR A 16 0.50 -5.04 -15.07
C THR A 16 1.94 -5.55 -14.96
N GLY A 17 2.11 -6.68 -14.26
CA GLY A 17 3.44 -7.24 -13.96
C GLY A 17 4.12 -6.62 -12.73
N LEU A 18 3.52 -5.61 -12.09
CA LEU A 18 4.01 -5.10 -10.81
C LEU A 18 3.95 -6.19 -9.75
N THR A 19 5.12 -6.52 -9.20
CA THR A 19 5.31 -7.45 -8.10
C THR A 19 6.36 -6.91 -7.14
N ASN A 20 6.42 -7.47 -5.93
CA ASN A 20 7.50 -7.18 -4.99
C ASN A 20 8.89 -7.39 -5.60
N THR A 21 9.09 -8.48 -6.34
CA THR A 21 10.39 -8.79 -6.96
C THR A 21 10.82 -7.70 -7.93
N VAL A 22 9.92 -7.25 -8.82
CA VAL A 22 10.19 -6.16 -9.76
C VAL A 22 10.52 -4.87 -9.01
N ALA A 23 9.75 -4.54 -7.97
CA ALA A 23 9.97 -3.34 -7.18
C ALA A 23 11.25 -3.37 -6.33
N VAL A 24 11.68 -4.55 -5.85
CA VAL A 24 12.98 -4.74 -5.18
C VAL A 24 14.13 -4.56 -6.16
N GLN A 25 14.05 -5.17 -7.35
CA GLN A 25 15.06 -5.01 -8.40
C GLN A 25 15.22 -3.55 -8.84
N ALA A 26 14.09 -2.82 -8.93
CA ALA A 26 14.07 -1.41 -9.24
C ALA A 26 14.41 -0.49 -8.05
N LYS A 27 14.79 -1.05 -6.89
CA LYS A 27 15.16 -0.31 -5.66
C LYS A 27 14.09 0.69 -5.18
N ILE A 28 12.82 0.33 -5.35
CA ILE A 28 11.67 1.16 -4.92
C ILE A 28 11.50 1.14 -3.40
N PHE A 29 11.89 0.03 -2.77
CA PHE A 29 11.91 -0.11 -1.32
C PHE A 29 13.24 0.36 -0.75
N PRO A 30 13.24 1.20 0.30
CA PRO A 30 14.44 1.51 1.05
C PRO A 30 15.09 0.25 1.66
N ASP A 31 16.41 0.23 1.80
CA ASP A 31 17.14 -0.94 2.32
C ASP A 31 16.69 -1.37 3.72
N ASN A 32 16.31 -0.41 4.58
CA ASN A 32 15.80 -0.70 5.92
C ASN A 32 14.38 -1.30 5.95
N MET A 33 13.70 -1.36 4.80
CA MET A 33 12.45 -2.08 4.60
C MET A 33 12.67 -3.47 3.99
N LEU A 34 13.91 -3.91 3.74
CA LEU A 34 14.19 -5.20 3.13
C LEU A 34 14.71 -6.19 4.17
N SER A 35 14.12 -7.38 4.18
CA SER A 35 14.60 -8.53 4.94
C SER A 35 15.23 -9.56 3.99
N GLY A 36 16.48 -9.93 4.27
CA GLY A 36 17.29 -10.76 3.37
C GLY A 36 18.12 -9.92 2.38
N THR A 37 18.63 -10.56 1.33
CA THR A 37 19.60 -9.95 0.41
C THR A 37 19.25 -10.19 -1.05
N GLY A 38 19.69 -9.28 -1.93
CA GLY A 38 19.53 -9.38 -3.37
C GLY A 38 18.07 -9.34 -3.83
N ASN A 39 17.80 -9.91 -5.00
CA ASN A 39 16.49 -9.81 -5.67
C ASN A 39 15.37 -10.62 -4.99
N ALA A 40 15.73 -11.49 -4.03
CA ALA A 40 14.79 -12.27 -3.23
C ALA A 40 14.48 -11.62 -1.87
N ALA A 41 15.04 -10.43 -1.59
CA ALA A 41 14.76 -9.71 -0.35
C ALA A 41 13.26 -9.41 -0.24
N LYS A 42 12.71 -9.61 0.97
CA LYS A 42 11.27 -9.43 1.24
C LYS A 42 11.03 -8.05 1.84
N PRO A 43 10.17 -7.23 1.21
CA PRO A 43 9.73 -5.98 1.81
C PRO A 43 8.93 -6.22 3.09
N ILE A 44 9.40 -5.63 4.18
CA ILE A 44 8.78 -5.66 5.51
C ILE A 44 8.65 -4.24 6.05
N ASN A 45 7.66 -4.04 6.91
CA ASN A 45 7.48 -2.79 7.64
C ASN A 45 8.24 -2.83 8.98
N ALA A 46 8.22 -1.72 9.71
CA ALA A 46 8.86 -1.58 11.01
C ALA A 46 8.37 -2.61 12.06
N PHE A 47 7.17 -3.16 11.87
CA PHE A 47 6.50 -4.12 12.75
C PHE A 47 6.70 -5.58 12.30
N LYS A 48 7.66 -5.82 11.40
CA LYS A 48 7.96 -7.13 10.81
C LYS A 48 6.80 -7.75 10.02
N GLY A 49 5.78 -6.96 9.69
CA GLY A 49 4.73 -7.36 8.77
C GLY A 49 5.17 -7.20 7.32
N ASN A 50 4.60 -8.00 6.43
CA ASN A 50 4.92 -7.92 5.01
C ASN A 50 4.40 -6.60 4.41
N VAL A 51 5.12 -6.12 3.40
CA VAL A 51 4.65 -5.05 2.52
C VAL A 51 4.48 -5.63 1.12
N THR A 52 3.26 -5.62 0.59
CA THR A 52 2.95 -6.21 -0.71
C THR A 52 2.58 -5.13 -1.72
N LEU A 53 3.18 -5.21 -2.91
CA LEU A 53 2.83 -4.41 -4.08
C LEU A 53 2.20 -5.30 -5.14
N ALA A 54 1.05 -4.89 -5.65
CA ALA A 54 0.37 -5.59 -6.73
C ALA A 54 -0.35 -4.62 -7.65
N ALA A 55 -0.40 -4.96 -8.94
CA ALA A 55 -1.32 -4.34 -9.88
C ALA A 55 -2.77 -4.62 -9.45
N ALA A 56 -3.66 -3.66 -9.66
CA ALA A 56 -5.05 -3.72 -9.25
C ALA A 56 -6.00 -3.16 -10.32
N ALA A 57 -7.27 -3.52 -10.19
CA ALA A 57 -8.37 -3.08 -11.06
C ALA A 57 -9.34 -2.13 -10.34
N THR A 58 -8.86 -1.41 -9.32
CA THR A 58 -9.68 -0.54 -8.47
C THR A 58 -9.57 0.94 -8.84
N GLY A 59 -8.94 1.26 -9.97
CA GLY A 59 -8.93 2.61 -10.54
C GLY A 59 -10.25 2.96 -11.24
N PRO A 60 -10.42 4.22 -11.70
CA PRO A 60 -11.67 4.68 -12.31
C PRO A 60 -12.16 3.83 -13.48
N SER A 61 -11.25 3.33 -14.32
CA SER A 61 -11.60 2.50 -15.48
C SER A 61 -11.95 1.05 -15.13
N SER A 62 -11.67 0.62 -13.89
CA SER A 62 -11.78 -0.77 -13.45
C SER A 62 -11.00 -1.79 -14.31
N ALA A 63 -10.11 -1.32 -15.18
CA ALA A 63 -9.30 -2.17 -16.03
C ALA A 63 -8.17 -2.83 -15.21
N ALA A 64 -7.79 -4.05 -15.56
CA ALA A 64 -6.66 -4.72 -14.90
C ALA A 64 -5.37 -3.89 -15.04
N GLY A 65 -4.68 -3.65 -13.92
CA GLY A 65 -3.48 -2.82 -13.88
C GLY A 65 -3.71 -1.33 -14.13
N SER A 66 -4.96 -0.85 -14.06
CA SER A 66 -5.27 0.60 -14.05
C SER A 66 -4.84 1.30 -12.77
N SER A 67 -4.51 0.53 -11.74
CA SER A 67 -4.09 1.01 -10.42
C SER A 67 -3.09 0.01 -9.83
N PHE A 68 -2.52 0.35 -8.69
CA PHE A 68 -1.78 -0.58 -7.86
C PHE A 68 -2.11 -0.39 -6.38
N THR A 69 -1.94 -1.44 -5.60
CA THR A 69 -2.09 -1.41 -4.14
C THR A 69 -0.75 -1.55 -3.44
N ILE A 70 -0.65 -0.88 -2.29
CA ILE A 70 0.40 -1.08 -1.30
C ILE A 70 -0.29 -1.60 -0.04
N THR A 71 -0.01 -2.86 0.31
CA THR A 71 -0.58 -3.52 1.49
C THR A 71 0.47 -3.61 2.57
N TYR A 72 0.15 -3.17 3.79
CA TYR A 72 0.97 -3.33 4.99
C TYR A 72 0.25 -4.26 5.95
N ASP A 73 0.88 -5.35 6.32
CA ASP A 73 0.34 -6.29 7.31
C ASP A 73 0.94 -6.07 8.70
N ASN A 74 0.32 -6.66 9.72
CA ASN A 74 0.85 -6.70 11.08
C ASN A 74 1.12 -5.32 11.70
N VAL A 75 0.27 -4.33 11.40
CA VAL A 75 0.39 -2.97 11.94
C VAL A 75 -0.39 -2.88 13.26
N PRO A 76 0.24 -2.51 14.39
CA PRO A 76 -0.47 -2.32 15.67
C PRO A 76 -1.56 -1.24 15.59
N ALA A 77 -2.62 -1.35 16.40
CA ALA A 77 -3.78 -0.43 16.34
C ALA A 77 -3.38 1.07 16.39
N ALA A 78 -2.49 1.43 17.32
CA ALA A 78 -2.04 2.81 17.49
C ALA A 78 -1.34 3.37 16.25
N GLU A 79 -0.58 2.52 15.55
CA GLU A 79 0.15 2.91 14.34
C GLU A 79 -0.72 2.81 13.10
N CYS A 80 -1.69 1.89 13.08
CA CYS A 80 -2.69 1.76 12.03
C CYS A 80 -3.43 3.08 11.81
N VAL A 81 -3.90 3.71 12.88
CA VAL A 81 -4.60 5.01 12.80
C VAL A 81 -3.65 6.09 12.30
N LYS A 82 -2.47 6.24 12.92
CA LYS A 82 -1.49 7.30 12.56
C LYS A 82 -1.01 7.21 11.11
N ILE A 83 -0.67 6.00 10.65
CA ILE A 83 -0.19 5.78 9.28
C ILE A 83 -1.31 6.09 8.29
N THR A 84 -2.52 5.59 8.56
CA THR A 84 -3.66 5.82 7.68
C THR A 84 -4.00 7.30 7.58
N THR A 85 -4.06 8.02 8.71
CA THR A 85 -4.37 9.45 8.72
C THR A 85 -3.29 10.30 8.03
N ALA A 86 -2.02 9.96 8.21
CA ALA A 86 -0.92 10.68 7.57
C ALA A 86 -0.80 10.38 6.06
N ALA A 87 -1.04 9.13 5.64
CA ALA A 87 -0.74 8.69 4.29
C ALA A 87 -1.94 8.79 3.34
N ALA A 88 -3.17 8.57 3.81
CA ALA A 88 -4.35 8.40 2.95
C ALA A 88 -4.61 9.59 2.02
N GLY A 89 -4.19 10.81 2.39
CA GLY A 89 -4.27 11.99 1.53
C GLY A 89 -3.58 11.82 0.16
N ASN A 90 -2.49 11.04 0.12
CA ASN A 90 -1.68 10.85 -1.09
C ASN A 90 -2.18 9.72 -2.02
N PHE A 91 -3.19 8.96 -1.58
CA PHE A 91 -3.68 7.78 -2.27
C PHE A 91 -5.09 7.99 -2.81
N TYR A 92 -5.46 7.27 -3.86
CA TYR A 92 -6.80 7.33 -4.45
C TYR A 92 -7.86 6.75 -3.50
N THR A 93 -7.56 5.60 -2.87
CA THR A 93 -8.39 5.03 -1.79
C THR A 93 -7.51 4.49 -0.66
N ALA A 94 -8.10 4.37 0.53
CA ALA A 94 -7.48 3.72 1.68
C ALA A 94 -8.47 2.78 2.37
N LYS A 95 -7.97 1.61 2.77
CA LYS A 95 -8.73 0.59 3.51
C LYS A 95 -7.95 0.13 4.74
N VAL A 96 -8.69 -0.24 5.77
CA VAL A 96 -8.19 -0.99 6.93
C VAL A 96 -8.94 -2.32 6.96
N GLY A 97 -8.21 -3.42 6.77
CA GLY A 97 -8.80 -4.73 6.45
C GLY A 97 -9.70 -4.62 5.22
N SER A 98 -10.97 -4.98 5.39
CA SER A 98 -12.00 -4.85 4.34
C SER A 98 -12.73 -3.50 4.33
N LYS A 99 -12.56 -2.67 5.38
CA LYS A 99 -13.30 -1.41 5.53
C LYS A 99 -12.65 -0.30 4.68
N VAL A 100 -13.44 0.31 3.80
CA VAL A 100 -13.05 1.55 3.12
C VAL A 100 -13.14 2.68 4.12
N VAL A 101 -12.01 3.33 4.37
CA VAL A 101 -11.89 4.49 5.28
C VAL A 101 -11.63 5.78 4.51
N LYS A 102 -11.16 5.69 3.28
CA LYS A 102 -11.17 6.78 2.29
C LYS A 102 -11.66 6.23 0.96
N ALA A 103 -12.81 6.72 0.50
CA ALA A 103 -13.34 6.40 -0.81
C ALA A 103 -12.61 7.17 -1.93
N ALA A 104 -12.84 6.76 -3.18
CA ALA A 104 -12.38 7.49 -4.36
C ALA A 104 -12.92 8.93 -4.30
N ASP A 105 -12.05 9.91 -4.57
CA ASP A 105 -12.36 11.36 -4.54
C ASP A 105 -12.94 11.88 -3.21
N GLY A 106 -12.91 11.05 -2.16
CA GLY A 106 -13.39 11.37 -0.83
C GLY A 106 -12.27 11.81 0.11
N THR A 107 -12.68 12.38 1.25
CA THR A 107 -11.79 12.62 2.39
C THR A 107 -11.70 11.37 3.26
N LEU A 108 -10.68 11.31 4.10
CA LEU A 108 -10.56 10.25 5.09
C LEU A 108 -11.68 10.37 6.14
N ASP A 109 -12.37 9.26 6.40
CA ASP A 109 -13.25 9.10 7.55
C ASP A 109 -12.41 8.68 8.77
N VAL A 110 -12.09 9.66 9.61
CA VAL A 110 -11.25 9.45 10.81
C VAL A 110 -11.95 8.52 11.82
N ALA A 111 -13.28 8.62 11.96
CA ALA A 111 -14.02 7.80 12.90
C ALA A 111 -14.06 6.33 12.44
N ALA A 112 -14.36 6.09 11.15
CA ALA A 112 -14.29 4.75 10.58
C ALA A 112 -12.87 4.18 10.62
N THR A 113 -11.85 5.02 10.44
CA THR A 113 -10.44 4.60 10.57
C THR A 113 -10.14 4.12 11.99
N ALA A 114 -10.49 4.90 13.00
CA ALA A 114 -10.29 4.53 14.40
C ALA A 114 -11.03 3.23 14.76
N ALA A 115 -12.28 3.08 14.28
CA ALA A 115 -13.06 1.87 14.51
C ALA A 115 -12.52 0.63 13.77
N ALA A 116 -11.95 0.81 12.57
CA ALA A 116 -11.41 -0.28 11.77
C ALA A 116 -10.03 -0.74 12.26
N CYS A 117 -9.23 0.15 12.84
CA CYS A 117 -7.95 -0.16 13.47
C CYS A 117 -8.12 -0.77 14.87
N ASN A 118 -8.85 -1.89 14.95
CA ASN A 118 -9.29 -2.48 16.23
C ASN A 118 -8.43 -3.63 16.72
N ASN A 119 -7.58 -4.23 15.87
CA ASN A 119 -6.71 -5.31 16.31
C ASN A 119 -5.50 -4.72 17.03
N ALA A 120 -5.26 -5.14 18.27
CA ALA A 120 -4.19 -4.58 19.10
C ALA A 120 -2.81 -4.64 18.41
N THR A 121 -2.52 -5.73 17.68
CA THR A 121 -1.18 -6.01 17.14
C THR A 121 -1.14 -6.19 15.62
N SER A 122 -2.25 -6.54 14.99
CA SER A 122 -2.26 -6.98 13.59
C SER A 122 -3.43 -6.43 12.80
N ASN A 123 -3.25 -5.22 12.25
CA ASN A 123 -4.14 -4.65 11.24
C ASN A 123 -3.47 -4.71 9.86
N THR A 124 -4.29 -4.82 8.83
CA THR A 124 -3.86 -4.72 7.44
C THR A 124 -4.29 -3.37 6.87
N LEU A 125 -3.35 -2.59 6.35
CA LEU A 125 -3.62 -1.33 5.64
C LEU A 125 -3.49 -1.57 4.15
N VAL A 126 -4.43 -1.09 3.36
CA VAL A 126 -4.35 -1.14 1.89
C VAL A 126 -4.53 0.26 1.33
N PHE A 127 -3.50 0.74 0.65
CA PHE A 127 -3.52 2.02 -0.04
C PHE A 127 -3.52 1.80 -1.54
N THR A 128 -4.45 2.41 -2.26
CA THR A 128 -4.54 2.29 -3.72
C THR A 128 -4.03 3.56 -4.38
N SER A 129 -3.18 3.43 -5.38
CA SER A 129 -2.77 4.53 -6.25
C SER A 129 -3.15 4.25 -7.71
N ILE A 130 -3.36 5.33 -8.45
CA ILE A 130 -3.57 5.35 -9.90
C ILE A 130 -2.41 6.07 -10.56
#